data_AF-A0A916CPJ6-F1
#
_entry.id   AF-A0A916CPJ6-F1
#
_cell.length_a   1.000
_cell.length_b   1.000
_cell.length_c   1.000
_cell.angle_alpha   90.00
_cell.angle_beta   90.00
_cell.angle_gamma   90.00
#
_symmetry.space_group_name_H-M   'P 1'
#
loop_
_entity.id
_entity.type
_entity.pdbx_description
1 polymer ?
#
loop_
_entity_poly.entity_id
_entity_poly.type
_entity_poly.pdbx_seq_one_letter_code
_entity_poly.pdbx_strand_id
1 'polypeptide(L)'
;MAKKKKTPVFESPFNTYQEITLLGEGGSGRVYKVEDDNGKIYALKCLNPQRVTKEKTKRFKNELLFCSRNQHNNVLKVLDWGKAVIDEIKCPFYVMPFYPKTLRALIENGIAHQRVLPLFSQILDGVEAAHLQKVWHRDLKPENILYDDSTDCLIVADFGIAHFSAEILQTSLQTKTGTRLANFQYAAPEQREQGNVDHRADIYALGMILNEMFTGTLLQGTGYKTIVSIAPEFSYLDALVDLMIRQSPSDRPQSIDEIKKELIGRQNEFVVRQRLGELKKTVIPDSQLDDPLINEPVKLIAVDYLNGNLVLKLSQRVTSQWIHAFRNIRNFSYYRGKEPVNFGFHENTASIAIEEQFAQKMTDMFKDYLNRANEEYKRMMFEQKHQKERAERQTLQNKIQEEEKRQRILKNVKI
;
A
#
# COMPACT_ATOMS: atom_id res chain seq x y z
N MET A 1 44.45 -26.76 35.92
CA MET A 1 42.99 -26.79 36.13
C MET A 1 42.41 -25.48 35.65
N ALA A 2 41.64 -25.47 34.57
CA ALA A 2 40.94 -24.27 34.12
C ALA A 2 39.85 -23.93 35.15
N LYS A 3 39.92 -22.74 35.76
CA LYS A 3 38.83 -22.23 36.61
C LYS A 3 37.55 -22.24 35.76
N LYS A 4 36.58 -23.09 36.08
CA LYS A 4 35.21 -22.95 35.57
C LYS A 4 34.77 -21.53 35.92
N LYS A 5 34.63 -20.65 34.93
CA LYS A 5 34.02 -19.33 35.12
C LYS A 5 32.65 -19.59 35.75
N LYS A 6 32.43 -19.10 36.97
CA LYS A 6 31.10 -19.14 37.59
C LYS A 6 30.15 -18.39 36.65
N THR A 7 29.05 -19.03 36.30
CA THR A 7 27.97 -18.42 35.55
C THR A 7 27.43 -17.23 36.36
N PRO A 8 27.39 -16.01 35.79
CA PRO A 8 26.78 -14.86 36.44
C PRO A 8 25.35 -15.14 36.90
N VAL A 9 25.08 -14.76 38.15
CA VAL A 9 23.73 -14.74 38.71
C VAL A 9 23.35 -13.28 38.92
N PHE A 10 22.16 -12.89 38.48
CA PHE A 10 21.65 -11.53 38.57
C PHE A 10 20.48 -11.49 39.55
N GLU A 11 20.66 -10.77 40.65
CA GLU A 11 19.65 -10.65 41.70
C GLU A 11 18.99 -9.27 41.65
N SER A 12 17.66 -9.26 41.53
CA SER A 12 16.83 -8.09 41.77
C SER A 12 16.29 -8.11 43.20
N PRO A 13 15.53 -7.10 43.66
CA PRO A 13 14.95 -7.12 45.01
C PRO A 13 14.08 -8.34 45.32
N PHE A 14 13.46 -8.96 44.31
CA PHE A 14 12.48 -10.04 44.49
C PHE A 14 12.71 -11.27 43.62
N ASN A 15 13.58 -11.22 42.61
CA ASN A 15 13.78 -12.31 41.64
C ASN A 15 15.27 -12.63 41.44
N THR A 16 15.55 -13.89 41.13
CA THR A 16 16.87 -14.33 40.67
C THR A 16 16.81 -14.67 39.18
N TYR A 17 17.83 -14.26 38.44
CA TYR A 17 17.97 -14.58 37.02
C TYR A 17 19.30 -15.29 36.77
N GLN A 18 19.23 -16.47 36.17
CA GLN A 18 20.40 -17.27 35.83
C GLN A 18 20.76 -17.06 34.36
N GLU A 19 22.04 -16.81 34.06
CA GLU A 19 22.49 -16.75 32.67
C GLU A 19 22.38 -18.12 31.98
N ILE A 20 21.72 -18.11 30.81
CA ILE A 20 21.75 -19.22 29.85
C ILE A 20 22.87 -19.00 28.83
N THR A 21 22.91 -17.81 28.21
CA THR A 21 23.94 -17.47 27.21
C THR A 21 24.11 -15.97 27.06
N LEU A 22 25.32 -15.53 26.72
CA LEU A 22 25.56 -14.18 26.23
C LEU A 22 24.98 -14.03 24.81
N LEU A 23 24.13 -13.03 24.60
CA LEU A 23 23.51 -12.70 23.30
C LEU A 23 24.33 -11.65 22.54
N GLY A 24 25.00 -10.73 23.24
CA GLY A 24 25.83 -9.72 22.62
C GLY A 24 26.62 -8.88 23.61
N GLU A 25 27.74 -8.31 23.15
CA GLU A 25 28.59 -7.40 23.92
C GLU A 25 28.93 -6.16 23.08
N GLY A 26 28.66 -4.97 23.64
CA GLY A 26 28.79 -3.71 22.91
C GLY A 26 29.26 -2.53 23.77
N GLY A 27 29.15 -1.32 23.21
CA GLY A 27 29.51 -0.08 23.90
C GLY A 27 28.60 0.25 25.10
N SER A 28 27.34 -0.18 25.04
CA SER A 28 26.27 0.05 26.01
C SER A 28 26.20 -1.01 27.12
N GLY A 29 26.80 -2.18 26.93
CA GLY A 29 26.79 -3.25 27.93
C GLY A 29 26.89 -4.64 27.32
N ARG A 30 26.54 -5.65 28.11
CA ARG A 30 26.34 -7.05 27.71
C ARG A 30 24.86 -7.39 27.81
N VAL A 31 24.35 -8.13 26.84
CA VAL A 31 22.98 -8.65 26.85
C VAL A 31 23.05 -10.15 26.99
N TYR A 32 22.32 -10.70 27.97
CA TYR A 32 22.26 -12.12 28.27
C TYR A 32 20.84 -12.63 28.03
N LYS A 33 20.74 -13.87 27.54
CA LYS A 33 19.53 -14.68 27.69
C LYS A 33 19.56 -15.25 29.09
N VAL A 34 18.50 -15.01 29.86
CA VAL A 34 18.40 -15.46 31.25
C VAL A 34 17.10 -16.20 31.48
N GLU A 35 17.06 -16.96 32.57
CA GLU A 35 15.89 -17.67 33.05
C GLU A 35 15.59 -17.22 34.49
N ASP A 36 14.32 -17.03 34.82
CA ASP A 36 13.88 -16.79 36.20
C ASP A 36 13.70 -18.11 36.99
N ASP A 37 13.41 -18.00 38.28
CA ASP A 37 13.20 -19.16 39.16
C ASP A 37 12.00 -20.06 38.74
N ASN A 38 11.11 -19.57 37.86
CA ASN A 38 9.97 -20.32 37.33
C ASN A 38 10.25 -20.95 35.95
N GLY A 39 11.47 -20.85 35.44
CA GLY A 39 11.83 -21.38 34.11
C GLY A 39 11.44 -20.48 32.94
N LYS A 40 11.08 -19.21 33.18
CA LYS A 40 10.67 -18.29 32.12
C LYS A 40 11.87 -17.52 31.57
N ILE A 41 11.91 -17.39 30.25
CA ILE A 41 13.02 -16.79 29.50
C ILE A 41 12.87 -15.27 29.36
N TYR A 42 13.97 -14.55 29.59
CA TYR A 42 14.08 -13.11 29.41
C TYR A 42 15.41 -12.72 28.74
N ALA A 43 15.49 -11.46 28.34
CA ALA A 43 16.75 -10.81 28.04
C ALA A 43 17.14 -9.89 29.20
N LEU A 44 18.43 -9.85 29.52
CA LEU A 44 18.97 -9.01 30.59
C LEU A 44 20.14 -8.20 30.05
N LYS A 45 20.03 -6.87 30.10
CA LYS A 45 21.13 -5.98 29.75
C LYS A 45 21.85 -5.55 31.02
N CYS A 46 23.17 -5.71 31.05
CA CYS A 46 24.02 -5.31 32.16
C CYS A 46 25.13 -4.40 31.66
N LEU A 47 25.41 -3.31 32.39
CA LEU A 47 26.53 -2.44 32.06
C LEU A 47 27.86 -3.20 32.17
N ASN A 48 28.75 -3.03 31.18
CA ASN A 48 30.01 -3.76 31.17
C ASN A 48 30.95 -3.27 32.30
N PRO A 49 31.40 -4.15 33.22
CA PRO A 49 32.27 -3.81 34.34
C PRO A 49 33.56 -3.09 33.93
N GLN A 50 34.16 -3.49 32.80
CA GLN A 50 35.41 -2.92 32.28
C GLN A 50 35.24 -1.52 31.67
N ARG A 51 33.99 -1.08 31.50
CA ARG A 51 33.63 0.18 30.82
C ARG A 51 32.78 1.08 31.70
N VAL A 52 32.68 0.81 33.00
CA VAL A 52 31.88 1.64 33.92
C VAL A 52 32.55 2.99 34.11
N THR A 53 31.90 4.03 33.60
CA THR A 53 32.17 5.43 33.95
C THR A 53 30.93 6.04 34.60
N LYS A 54 31.09 7.13 35.37
CA LYS A 54 29.95 7.86 35.94
C LYS A 54 28.94 8.24 34.86
N GLU A 55 29.46 8.64 33.70
CA GLU A 55 28.67 9.05 32.55
C GLU A 55 27.90 7.90 31.92
N LYS A 56 28.56 6.78 31.59
CA LYS A 56 27.88 5.58 31.06
C LYS A 56 26.86 5.01 32.04
N THR A 57 27.14 5.06 33.33
CA THR A 57 26.19 4.67 34.38
C THR A 57 24.96 5.58 34.38
N LYS A 58 25.16 6.90 34.21
CA LYS A 58 24.06 7.87 34.09
C LYS A 58 23.21 7.59 32.84
N ARG A 59 23.84 7.30 31.69
CA ARG A 59 23.15 6.89 30.44
C ARG A 59 22.26 5.68 30.68
N PHE A 60 22.86 4.63 31.22
CA PHE A 60 22.18 3.36 31.47
C PHE A 60 20.96 3.55 32.39
N LYS A 61 21.10 4.36 33.44
CA LYS A 61 19.99 4.67 34.35
C LYS A 61 18.88 5.48 33.67
N ASN A 62 19.23 6.43 32.80
CA ASN A 62 18.25 7.21 32.07
C ASN A 62 17.47 6.34 31.07
N GLU A 63 18.17 5.48 30.34
CA GLU A 63 17.61 4.47 29.44
C GLU A 63 16.62 3.57 30.18
N LEU A 64 17.06 2.97 31.29
CA LEU A 64 16.24 2.18 32.18
C LEU A 64 15.00 2.96 32.62
N LEU A 65 15.16 4.19 33.10
CA LEU A 65 14.06 4.98 33.63
C LEU A 65 13.00 5.33 32.57
N PHE A 66 13.43 5.63 31.35
CA PHE A 66 12.51 5.86 30.24
C PHE A 66 11.77 4.58 29.86
N CYS A 67 12.48 3.47 29.65
CA CYS A 67 11.88 2.19 29.26
C CYS A 67 10.97 1.61 30.37
N SER A 68 11.21 1.95 31.64
CA SER A 68 10.32 1.60 32.75
C SER A 68 9.05 2.46 32.82
N ARG A 69 9.11 3.71 32.35
CA ARG A 69 7.97 4.66 32.43
C ARG A 69 7.12 4.67 31.17
N ASN A 70 7.72 4.39 30.02
CA ASN A 70 7.04 4.41 28.75
C ASN A 70 6.03 3.25 28.64
N GLN A 71 4.83 3.55 28.15
CA GLN A 71 3.74 2.55 28.01
C GLN A 71 3.46 2.14 26.56
N HIS A 72 4.14 2.76 25.58
CA HIS A 72 3.94 2.46 24.16
C HIS A 72 4.37 1.02 23.82
N ASN A 73 3.60 0.33 22.99
CA ASN A 73 3.84 -1.09 22.66
C ASN A 73 5.07 -1.31 21.77
N ASN A 74 5.42 -0.34 20.91
CA ASN A 74 6.58 -0.42 20.02
C ASN A 74 7.87 0.15 20.64
N VAL A 75 7.93 0.27 21.96
CA VAL A 75 9.11 0.70 22.72
C VAL A 75 9.38 -0.34 23.80
N LEU A 76 10.65 -0.66 24.00
CA LEU A 76 11.09 -1.68 24.93
C LEU A 76 10.58 -1.41 26.35
N LYS A 77 9.95 -2.41 26.96
CA LYS A 77 9.49 -2.38 28.35
C LYS A 77 10.51 -3.05 29.26
N VAL A 78 10.90 -2.34 30.31
CA VAL A 78 11.71 -2.90 31.41
C VAL A 78 10.77 -3.55 32.42
N LEU A 79 11.01 -4.83 32.74
CA LEU A 79 10.21 -5.63 33.65
C LEU A 79 10.76 -5.63 35.08
N ASP A 80 12.09 -5.65 35.21
CA ASP A 80 12.79 -5.68 36.48
C ASP A 80 14.17 -5.02 36.34
N TRP A 81 14.80 -4.65 37.45
CA TRP A 81 16.14 -4.09 37.46
C TRP A 81 16.85 -4.29 38.79
N GLY A 82 18.18 -4.28 38.75
CA GLY A 82 18.98 -4.53 39.93
C GLY A 82 20.43 -4.12 39.75
N LYS A 83 21.28 -4.69 40.60
CA LYS A 83 22.73 -4.52 40.53
C LYS A 83 23.38 -5.88 40.73
N ALA A 84 24.18 -6.31 39.76
CA ALA A 84 24.96 -7.53 39.86
C ALA A 84 26.42 -7.20 40.18
N VAL A 85 27.13 -8.12 40.81
CA VAL A 85 28.58 -8.02 41.00
C VAL A 85 29.25 -8.90 39.95
N ILE A 86 29.88 -8.29 38.96
CA ILE A 86 30.60 -8.98 37.89
C ILE A 86 32.06 -8.55 37.97
N ASP A 87 32.98 -9.51 38.05
CA ASP A 87 34.42 -9.26 38.21
C ASP A 87 34.71 -8.28 39.38
N GLU A 88 34.04 -8.48 40.53
CA GLU A 88 34.12 -7.65 41.73
C GLU A 88 33.58 -6.20 41.57
N ILE A 89 32.99 -5.87 40.41
CA ILE A 89 32.43 -4.55 40.12
C ILE A 89 30.90 -4.60 40.14
N LYS A 90 30.30 -3.68 40.90
CA LYS A 90 28.83 -3.53 40.98
C LYS A 90 28.29 -2.85 39.72
N CYS A 91 27.60 -3.60 38.88
CA CYS A 91 27.06 -3.16 37.60
C CYS A 91 25.52 -3.13 37.64
N PRO A 92 24.87 -2.01 37.24
CA PRO A 92 23.42 -2.00 37.08
C PRO A 92 23.01 -2.93 35.93
N PHE A 93 21.84 -3.55 36.08
CA PHE A 93 21.20 -4.31 35.01
C PHE A 93 19.70 -4.01 34.97
N TYR A 94 19.07 -4.33 33.86
CA TYR A 94 17.62 -4.43 33.74
C TYR A 94 17.21 -5.66 32.91
N VAL A 95 15.99 -6.12 33.14
CA VAL A 95 15.38 -7.29 32.54
C VAL A 95 14.24 -6.85 31.62
N MET A 96 14.13 -7.50 30.47
CA MET A 96 13.16 -7.20 29.42
C MET A 96 12.66 -8.50 28.78
N PRO A 97 11.52 -8.48 28.05
CA PRO A 97 11.11 -9.64 27.27
C PRO A 97 12.21 -10.09 26.31
N PHE A 98 12.35 -11.40 26.11
CA PHE A 98 13.30 -11.95 25.15
C PHE A 98 12.70 -11.93 23.74
N TYR A 99 13.40 -11.28 22.81
CA TYR A 99 13.05 -11.28 21.40
C TYR A 99 14.15 -12.02 20.62
N PRO A 100 13.83 -13.13 19.92
CA PRO A 100 14.84 -13.98 19.29
C PRO A 100 15.41 -13.39 18.01
N LYS A 101 14.76 -12.38 17.42
CA LYS A 101 15.12 -11.77 16.14
C LYS A 101 15.11 -10.25 16.27
N THR A 102 15.83 -9.60 15.36
CA THR A 102 15.84 -8.14 15.17
C THR A 102 15.38 -7.80 13.76
N LEU A 103 15.14 -6.52 13.46
CA LEU A 103 14.88 -6.06 12.11
C LEU A 103 16.04 -6.40 11.16
N ARG A 104 17.30 -6.37 11.64
CA ARG A 104 18.45 -6.84 10.86
C ARG A 104 18.24 -8.25 10.32
N ALA A 105 17.85 -9.18 11.19
CA ALA A 105 17.60 -10.57 10.81
C ALA A 105 16.43 -10.68 9.83
N LEU A 106 15.40 -9.82 9.94
CA LEU A 106 14.31 -9.79 8.96
C LEU A 106 14.77 -9.30 7.59
N ILE A 107 15.60 -8.24 7.55
CA ILE A 107 16.16 -7.71 6.30
C ILE A 107 17.05 -8.75 5.60
N GLU A 108 17.91 -9.43 6.35
CA GLU A 108 18.80 -10.48 5.82
C GLU A 108 18.04 -11.68 5.24
N ASN A 109 16.92 -12.06 5.84
CA ASN A 109 16.05 -13.13 5.34
C ASN A 109 15.12 -12.67 4.20
N GLY A 110 15.04 -11.36 3.94
CA GLY A 110 14.11 -10.74 3.01
C GLY A 110 12.72 -10.52 3.63
N ILE A 111 12.21 -9.29 3.50
CA ILE A 111 10.87 -8.91 3.94
C ILE A 111 9.97 -8.83 2.69
N ALA A 112 8.80 -9.46 2.72
CA ALA A 112 7.81 -9.30 1.67
C ALA A 112 7.41 -7.81 1.53
N HIS A 113 7.42 -7.26 0.32
CA HIS A 113 7.23 -5.82 0.08
C HIS A 113 5.96 -5.26 0.72
N GLN A 114 4.84 -6.00 0.66
CA GLN A 114 3.57 -5.57 1.26
C GLN A 114 3.61 -5.48 2.79
N ARG A 115 4.57 -6.18 3.44
CA ARG A 115 4.74 -6.19 4.90
C ARG A 115 5.68 -5.08 5.39
N VAL A 116 6.45 -4.44 4.50
CA VAL A 116 7.41 -3.39 4.87
C VAL A 116 6.73 -2.18 5.49
N LEU A 117 5.69 -1.61 4.87
CA LEU A 117 5.00 -0.42 5.39
C LEU A 117 4.28 -0.66 6.73
N PRO A 118 3.52 -1.76 6.93
CA PRO A 118 2.97 -2.10 8.23
C PRO A 118 4.02 -2.19 9.34
N LEU A 119 5.15 -2.85 9.08
CA LEU A 119 6.26 -2.95 10.03
C LEU A 119 6.92 -1.58 10.27
N PHE A 120 7.17 -0.81 9.21
CA PHE A 120 7.79 0.51 9.31
C PHE A 120 6.93 1.49 10.12
N SER A 121 5.60 1.43 9.96
CA SER A 121 4.66 2.22 10.77
C SER A 121 4.85 1.98 12.27
N GLN A 122 5.05 0.72 12.68
CA GLN A 122 5.30 0.39 14.09
C GLN A 122 6.60 1.01 14.62
N ILE A 123 7.65 1.06 13.79
CA ILE A 123 8.91 1.74 14.13
C ILE A 123 8.64 3.24 14.31
N LEU A 124 7.89 3.86 13.38
CA LEU A 124 7.50 5.27 13.49
C LEU A 124 6.71 5.54 14.77
N ASP A 125 5.74 4.69 15.12
CA ASP A 125 4.94 4.83 16.34
C ASP A 125 5.83 4.79 17.60
N GLY A 126 6.79 3.87 17.66
CA GLY A 126 7.73 3.78 18.77
C GLY A 126 8.66 4.99 18.89
N VAL A 127 9.20 5.47 17.77
CA VAL A 127 10.07 6.66 17.74
C VAL A 127 9.29 7.93 18.08
N GLU A 128 8.08 8.09 17.56
CA GLU A 128 7.21 9.23 17.84
C GLU A 128 6.86 9.31 19.33
N ALA A 129 6.52 8.18 19.96
CA ALA A 129 6.24 8.12 21.39
C ALA A 129 7.40 8.63 22.25
N ALA A 130 8.65 8.38 21.83
CA ALA A 130 9.84 8.92 22.48
C ALA A 130 10.03 10.42 22.18
N HIS A 131 9.85 10.83 20.93
CA HIS A 131 9.99 12.24 20.51
C HIS A 131 9.01 13.16 21.23
N LEU A 132 7.77 12.72 21.45
CA LEU A 132 6.75 13.46 22.22
C LEU A 132 7.17 13.70 23.68
N GLN A 133 8.01 12.82 24.24
CA GLN A 133 8.61 12.95 25.56
C GLN A 133 9.98 13.67 25.53
N LYS A 134 10.36 14.26 24.39
CA LYS A 134 11.67 14.89 24.15
C LYS A 134 12.86 13.94 24.34
N VAL A 135 12.64 12.66 24.05
CA VAL A 135 13.69 11.62 24.03
C VAL A 135 13.99 11.27 22.58
N TRP A 136 15.27 11.38 22.19
CA TRP A 136 15.74 11.05 20.85
C TRP A 136 16.58 9.79 20.90
N HIS A 137 16.45 8.94 19.89
CA HIS A 137 17.10 7.64 19.87
C HIS A 137 18.61 7.75 19.63
N ARG A 138 19.02 8.51 18.61
CA ARG A 138 20.41 8.85 18.20
C ARG A 138 21.31 7.70 17.76
N ASP A 139 20.93 6.45 17.96
CA ASP A 139 21.62 5.27 17.42
C ASP A 139 20.63 4.31 16.74
N LEU A 140 19.69 4.85 15.96
CA LEU A 140 18.66 4.02 15.34
C LEU A 140 19.27 3.19 14.21
N LYS A 141 19.08 1.88 14.27
CA LYS A 141 19.58 0.90 13.30
C LYS A 141 18.78 -0.40 13.40
N PRO A 142 18.79 -1.27 12.37
CA PRO A 142 18.03 -2.53 12.38
C PRO A 142 18.36 -3.46 13.55
N GLU A 143 19.56 -3.40 14.12
CA GLU A 143 19.96 -4.21 15.28
C GLU A 143 19.29 -3.76 16.58
N ASN A 144 18.90 -2.48 16.68
CA ASN A 144 18.26 -1.89 17.86
C ASN A 144 16.71 -1.97 17.78
N ILE A 145 16.17 -2.60 16.74
CA ILE A 145 14.74 -2.81 16.57
C ILE A 145 14.49 -4.31 16.71
N LEU A 146 13.91 -4.71 17.83
CA LEU A 146 13.63 -6.10 18.17
C LEU A 146 12.34 -6.56 17.50
N TYR A 147 12.25 -7.85 17.18
CA TYR A 147 11.08 -8.45 16.53
C TYR A 147 10.45 -9.53 17.38
N ASP A 148 9.16 -9.39 17.63
CA ASP A 148 8.31 -10.39 18.25
C ASP A 148 7.59 -11.22 17.18
N ASP A 149 8.08 -12.44 16.98
CA ASP A 149 7.53 -13.42 16.02
C ASP A 149 6.09 -13.84 16.38
N SER A 150 5.70 -13.72 17.66
CA SER A 150 4.39 -14.18 18.13
C SER A 150 3.26 -13.17 17.87
N THR A 151 3.59 -11.88 17.89
CA THR A 151 2.63 -10.78 17.73
C THR A 151 2.84 -9.98 16.44
N ASP A 152 3.81 -10.37 15.63
CA ASP A 152 4.26 -9.64 14.45
C ASP A 152 4.59 -8.17 14.72
N CYS A 153 5.23 -7.91 15.87
CA CYS A 153 5.49 -6.56 16.36
C CYS A 153 6.98 -6.22 16.35
N LEU A 154 7.31 -4.97 16.01
CA LEU A 154 8.63 -4.36 16.15
C LEU A 154 8.68 -3.48 17.39
N ILE A 155 9.79 -3.58 18.12
CA ILE A 155 10.02 -2.91 19.39
C ILE A 155 11.34 -2.14 19.30
N VAL A 156 11.27 -0.82 19.40
CA VAL A 156 12.46 0.04 19.45
C VAL A 156 13.11 -0.12 20.83
N ALA A 157 14.38 -0.49 20.85
CA ALA A 157 15.18 -0.69 22.05
C ALA A 157 16.44 0.19 22.02
N ASP A 158 17.21 0.22 23.10
CA ASP A 158 18.53 0.87 23.14
C ASP A 158 18.50 2.40 22.88
N PHE A 159 17.51 3.08 23.45
CA PHE A 159 17.43 4.54 23.38
C PHE A 159 18.70 5.19 23.98
N GLY A 160 19.34 6.06 23.20
CA GLY A 160 20.52 6.81 23.59
C GLY A 160 20.24 7.97 24.55
N ILE A 161 19.59 7.71 25.69
CA ILE A 161 18.98 8.71 26.61
C ILE A 161 20.00 9.46 27.47
N ALA A 162 21.09 9.92 26.89
CA ALA A 162 21.59 11.17 27.42
C ALA A 162 21.98 12.18 26.36
N HIS A 163 21.53 13.39 26.70
CA HIS A 163 22.06 14.63 26.25
C HIS A 163 23.57 14.62 26.52
N PHE A 164 24.36 14.38 25.48
CA PHE A 164 25.79 14.62 25.52
C PHE A 164 26.09 15.90 24.80
N SER A 165 26.51 16.87 25.61
CA SER A 165 27.50 17.88 25.27
C SER A 165 28.62 17.26 24.43
N ALA A 166 29.18 18.07 23.54
CA ALA A 166 30.09 17.78 22.44
C ALA A 166 31.35 16.90 22.72
N GLU A 167 31.55 16.37 23.92
CA GLU A 167 32.76 15.65 24.33
C GLU A 167 32.81 14.18 23.88
N ILE A 168 31.69 13.48 23.65
CA ILE A 168 31.73 12.01 23.38
C ILE A 168 31.87 11.59 21.92
N LEU A 169 31.92 12.53 21.00
CA LEU A 169 32.59 12.24 19.74
C LEU A 169 34.09 11.94 20.02
N GLN A 170 34.74 12.59 20.99
CA GLN A 170 36.18 12.42 21.24
C GLN A 170 36.60 11.06 21.80
N THR A 171 35.77 10.36 22.58
CA THR A 171 36.17 9.05 23.13
C THR A 171 35.87 7.88 22.19
N SER A 172 34.98 8.07 21.20
CA SER A 172 34.76 7.11 20.12
C SER A 172 35.78 7.29 18.97
N LEU A 173 36.43 8.47 18.92
CA LEU A 173 37.47 8.85 17.94
C LEU A 173 38.82 8.13 18.15
N GLN A 174 39.04 7.42 19.26
CA GLN A 174 40.33 6.79 19.59
C GLN A 174 40.45 5.29 19.29
N THR A 175 39.45 4.67 18.64
CA THR A 175 39.55 3.25 18.26
C THR A 175 39.85 3.09 16.76
N LYS A 176 40.79 2.17 16.48
CA LYS A 176 41.49 1.91 15.20
C LYS A 176 40.63 2.10 13.94
N THR A 177 41.26 2.67 12.92
CA THR A 177 40.72 3.16 11.64
C THR A 177 39.82 2.20 10.84
N GLY A 178 39.84 0.89 11.13
CA GLY A 178 38.99 -0.12 10.48
C GLY A 178 37.63 -0.37 11.14
N THR A 179 37.50 -0.19 12.46
CA THR A 179 36.22 -0.39 13.21
C THR A 179 35.33 0.86 13.16
N ARG A 180 35.91 1.99 12.77
CA ARG A 180 35.31 3.34 12.69
C ARG A 180 34.19 3.44 11.66
N LEU A 181 34.20 2.61 10.62
CA LEU A 181 33.23 2.67 9.51
C LEU A 181 31.92 1.90 9.79
N ALA A 182 31.98 0.82 10.59
CA ALA A 182 30.83 -0.08 10.79
C ALA A 182 29.76 0.49 11.75
N ASN A 183 30.17 1.24 12.78
CA ASN A 183 29.27 1.71 13.83
C ASN A 183 28.46 2.97 13.49
N PHE A 184 28.75 3.65 12.38
CA PHE A 184 28.11 4.92 12.01
C PHE A 184 27.31 4.84 10.70
N GLN A 185 27.01 3.62 10.24
CA GLN A 185 26.35 3.39 8.95
C GLN A 185 25.02 4.15 8.83
N TYR A 186 24.22 4.18 9.89
CA TYR A 186 22.93 4.89 9.94
C TYR A 186 23.01 6.31 10.52
N ALA A 187 24.18 6.72 11.00
CA ALA A 187 24.34 7.99 11.66
C ALA A 187 24.20 9.15 10.66
N ALA A 188 23.39 10.14 11.02
CA ALA A 188 23.19 11.33 10.20
C ALA A 188 24.49 12.16 10.09
N PRO A 189 24.64 12.98 9.03
CA PRO A 189 25.84 13.81 8.83
C PRO A 189 26.21 14.66 10.05
N GLU A 190 25.23 15.32 10.66
CA GLU A 190 25.42 16.15 11.85
C GLU A 190 25.83 15.37 13.10
N GLN A 191 25.65 14.05 13.12
CA GLN A 191 26.16 13.18 14.18
C GLN A 191 27.63 12.82 13.98
N ARG A 192 28.14 12.93 12.76
CA ARG A 192 29.54 12.68 12.41
C ARG A 192 30.38 13.96 12.54
N GLU A 193 29.73 15.11 12.42
CA GLU A 193 30.30 16.45 12.57
C GLU A 193 30.12 16.99 14.01
N GLN A 194 30.87 18.03 14.39
CA GLN A 194 30.71 18.70 15.69
C GLN A 194 29.51 19.66 15.65
N GLY A 195 28.30 19.12 15.73
CA GLY A 195 27.06 19.87 15.68
C GLY A 195 26.06 19.54 16.79
N ASN A 196 25.03 20.37 16.92
CA ASN A 196 23.88 20.06 17.77
C ASN A 196 23.00 19.00 17.07
N VAL A 197 22.88 17.83 17.68
CA VAL A 197 22.06 16.72 17.17
C VAL A 197 20.68 16.73 17.83
N ASP A 198 19.63 16.84 17.02
CA ASP A 198 18.23 16.74 17.46
C ASP A 198 17.50 15.51 16.90
N HIS A 199 16.17 15.46 17.03
CA HIS A 199 15.32 14.34 16.60
C HIS A 199 15.42 14.04 15.10
N ARG A 200 15.87 15.00 14.28
CA ARG A 200 15.97 14.84 12.82
C ARG A 200 17.08 13.90 12.40
N ALA A 201 18.00 13.57 13.31
CA ALA A 201 18.95 12.49 13.12
C ALA A 201 18.26 11.11 13.09
N ASP A 202 17.22 10.91 13.93
CA ASP A 202 16.44 9.67 13.89
C ASP A 202 15.66 9.55 12.58
N ILE A 203 15.16 10.66 12.05
CA ILE A 203 14.47 10.72 10.75
C ILE A 203 15.39 10.30 9.60
N TYR A 204 16.65 10.73 9.63
CA TYR A 204 17.66 10.30 8.66
C TYR A 204 17.87 8.78 8.71
N ALA A 205 18.08 8.23 9.91
CA ALA A 205 18.25 6.80 10.11
C ALA A 205 17.01 6.00 9.68
N LEU A 206 15.79 6.49 9.97
CA LEU A 206 14.54 5.91 9.49
C LEU A 206 14.46 5.86 7.96
N GLY A 207 14.94 6.90 7.26
CA GLY A 207 14.96 6.92 5.80
C GLY A 207 15.88 5.85 5.22
N MET A 208 17.06 5.67 5.83
CA MET A 208 17.98 4.59 5.46
C MET A 208 17.38 3.21 5.73
N ILE A 209 16.76 3.02 6.90
CA ILE A 209 16.10 1.76 7.28
C ILE A 209 14.96 1.43 6.31
N LEU A 210 14.11 2.39 5.96
CA LEU A 210 13.01 2.18 5.02
C LEU A 210 13.53 1.66 3.66
N ASN A 211 14.54 2.31 3.09
CA ASN A 211 15.13 1.87 1.82
C ASN A 211 15.73 0.46 1.92
N GLU A 212 16.43 0.18 3.01
CA GLU A 212 17.07 -1.12 3.22
C GLU A 212 16.06 -2.24 3.45
N MET A 213 14.93 -1.98 4.11
CA MET A 213 13.84 -2.96 4.29
C MET A 213 13.29 -3.47 2.96
N PHE A 214 13.32 -2.66 1.89
CA PHE A 214 12.96 -3.10 0.54
C PHE A 214 14.13 -3.72 -0.22
N THR A 215 15.32 -3.12 -0.14
CA THR A 215 16.41 -3.44 -1.06
C THR A 215 17.37 -4.52 -0.55
N GLY A 216 17.35 -4.79 0.76
CA GLY A 216 18.30 -5.64 1.46
C GLY A 216 19.71 -5.04 1.56
N THR A 217 19.89 -3.80 1.10
CA THR A 217 21.21 -3.16 0.96
C THR A 217 21.22 -1.80 1.63
N LEU A 218 22.26 -1.55 2.42
CA LEU A 218 22.46 -0.24 3.04
C LEU A 218 22.66 0.84 1.98
N LEU A 219 22.06 2.00 2.23
CA LEU A 219 22.21 3.19 1.41
C LEU A 219 23.64 3.77 1.54
N GLN A 220 24.44 3.67 0.49
CA GLN A 220 25.79 4.24 0.42
C GLN A 220 26.04 4.92 -0.93
N GLY A 221 26.53 6.17 -0.90
CA GLY A 221 26.90 6.93 -2.10
C GLY A 221 25.70 7.43 -2.91
N THR A 222 25.97 7.97 -4.10
CA THR A 222 24.97 8.62 -4.98
C THR A 222 24.24 7.65 -5.92
N GLY A 223 24.73 6.42 -6.07
CA GLY A 223 24.15 5.37 -6.93
C GLY A 223 23.54 4.21 -6.13
N TYR A 224 22.99 4.51 -4.95
CA TYR A 224 22.43 3.49 -4.09
C TYR A 224 21.21 2.83 -4.73
N LYS A 225 20.95 1.58 -4.35
CA LYS A 225 19.81 0.80 -4.83
C LYS A 225 18.52 1.37 -4.23
N THR A 226 17.57 1.74 -5.08
CA THR A 226 16.30 2.40 -4.72
C THR A 226 15.15 1.41 -4.63
N ILE A 227 14.03 1.82 -4.01
CA ILE A 227 12.83 0.99 -3.88
C ILE A 227 12.24 0.65 -5.25
N VAL A 228 12.15 1.62 -6.18
CA VAL A 228 11.65 1.36 -7.54
C VAL A 228 12.41 0.27 -8.29
N SER A 229 13.70 0.07 -8.00
CA SER A 229 14.51 -0.95 -8.67
C SER A 229 14.15 -2.40 -8.28
N ILE A 230 13.44 -2.58 -7.16
CA ILE A 230 13.07 -3.89 -6.61
C ILE A 230 11.56 -4.07 -6.49
N ALA A 231 10.86 -3.00 -6.15
CA ALA A 231 9.41 -2.98 -5.94
C ALA A 231 8.81 -1.75 -6.66
N PRO A 232 8.63 -1.79 -8.00
CA PRO A 232 8.13 -0.66 -8.77
C PRO A 232 6.78 -0.12 -8.30
N GLU A 233 5.94 -0.97 -7.72
CA GLU A 233 4.65 -0.62 -7.13
C GLU A 233 4.77 0.25 -5.86
N PHE A 234 5.95 0.32 -5.24
CA PHE A 234 6.27 1.19 -4.10
C PHE A 234 7.20 2.35 -4.47
N SER A 235 7.42 2.61 -5.76
CA SER A 235 8.30 3.69 -6.26
C SER A 235 7.96 5.10 -5.75
N TYR A 236 6.73 5.33 -5.29
CA TYR A 236 6.32 6.60 -4.69
C TYR A 236 7.04 6.91 -3.36
N LEU A 237 7.66 5.90 -2.72
CA LEU A 237 8.41 6.03 -1.48
C LEU A 237 9.82 6.57 -1.68
N ASP A 238 10.43 6.41 -2.86
CA ASP A 238 11.82 6.87 -3.11
C ASP A 238 11.98 8.36 -2.84
N ALA A 239 11.01 9.17 -3.27
CA ALA A 239 11.03 10.61 -3.02
C ALA A 239 10.81 11.00 -1.54
N LEU A 240 10.23 10.12 -0.71
CA LEU A 240 10.16 10.31 0.74
C LEU A 240 11.49 9.90 1.41
N VAL A 241 12.09 8.78 0.97
CA VAL A 241 13.43 8.37 1.41
C VAL A 241 14.43 9.50 1.14
N ASP A 242 14.46 10.04 -0.08
CA ASP A 242 15.33 11.16 -0.46
C ASP A 242 15.11 12.39 0.42
N LEU A 243 13.86 12.67 0.82
CA LEU A 243 13.53 13.77 1.72
C LEU A 243 14.06 13.52 3.15
N MET A 244 13.92 12.30 3.66
CA MET A 244 14.36 11.91 5.01
C MET A 244 15.90 11.90 5.13
N ILE A 245 16.62 11.53 4.07
CA ILE A 245 18.09 11.40 4.08
C ILE A 245 18.84 12.66 3.60
N ARG A 246 18.18 13.82 3.54
CA ARG A 246 18.85 15.07 3.15
C ARG A 246 19.99 15.41 4.10
N GLN A 247 21.06 16.00 3.55
CA GLN A 247 22.25 16.32 4.32
C GLN A 247 21.96 17.34 5.43
N SER A 248 21.26 18.43 5.09
CA SER A 248 20.83 19.43 6.09
C SER A 248 19.60 18.95 6.88
N PRO A 249 19.62 19.00 8.23
CA PRO A 249 18.46 18.67 9.05
C PRO A 249 17.23 19.54 8.76
N SER A 250 17.41 20.82 8.38
CA SER A 250 16.31 21.73 8.05
C SER A 250 15.48 21.29 6.85
N ASP A 251 16.07 20.47 5.98
CA ASP A 251 15.46 20.12 4.71
C ASP A 251 14.70 18.79 4.80
N ARG A 252 14.84 18.07 5.91
CA ARG A 252 14.12 16.81 6.22
C ARG A 252 12.70 17.11 6.71
N PRO A 253 11.82 16.10 6.81
CA PRO A 253 10.59 16.24 7.60
C PRO A 253 10.95 16.64 9.04
N GLN A 254 10.16 17.50 9.65
CA GLN A 254 10.45 18.05 10.97
C GLN A 254 9.80 17.25 12.11
N SER A 255 9.02 16.21 11.81
CA SER A 255 8.42 15.32 12.80
C SER A 255 8.07 13.94 12.23
N ILE A 256 7.80 12.96 13.10
CA ILE A 256 7.30 11.65 12.67
C ILE A 256 5.88 11.75 12.10
N ASP A 257 5.01 12.60 12.68
CA ASP A 257 3.67 12.90 12.16
C ASP A 257 3.71 13.35 10.69
N GLU A 258 4.65 14.23 10.34
CA GLU A 258 4.85 14.68 8.96
C GLU A 258 5.21 13.51 8.01
N ILE A 259 6.06 12.58 8.46
CA ILE A 259 6.41 11.36 7.69
C ILE A 259 5.18 10.47 7.48
N LYS A 260 4.37 10.28 8.53
CA LYS A 260 3.13 9.50 8.45
C LYS A 260 2.13 10.12 7.46
N LYS A 261 1.98 11.45 7.49
CA LYS A 261 1.14 12.19 6.53
C LYS A 261 1.66 12.06 5.10
N GLU A 262 2.97 12.20 4.89
CA GLU A 262 3.61 12.00 3.58
C GLU A 262 3.41 10.59 3.04
N LEU A 263 3.53 9.55 3.87
CA LEU A 263 3.26 8.15 3.48
C LEU A 263 1.83 7.98 2.93
N ILE A 264 0.84 8.48 3.67
CA ILE A 264 -0.58 8.41 3.28
C ILE A 264 -0.83 9.23 2.01
N GLY A 265 -0.33 10.47 1.96
CA GLY A 265 -0.50 11.37 0.83
C GLY A 265 0.06 10.80 -0.47
N ARG A 266 1.29 10.27 -0.44
CA ARG A 266 1.96 9.68 -1.60
C ARG A 266 1.29 8.40 -2.09
N GLN A 267 0.86 7.54 -1.16
CA GLN A 267 0.11 6.34 -1.52
C GLN A 267 -1.21 6.70 -2.25
N ASN A 268 -1.95 7.68 -1.72
CA ASN A 268 -3.18 8.15 -2.34
C ASN A 268 -2.94 8.74 -3.74
N GLU A 269 -1.90 9.56 -3.91
CA GLU A 269 -1.54 10.12 -5.22
C GLU A 269 -1.17 9.02 -6.23
N PHE A 270 -0.41 8.01 -5.78
CA PHE A 270 0.00 6.89 -6.61
C PHE A 270 -1.21 6.08 -7.11
N VAL A 271 -2.14 5.73 -6.21
CA VAL A 271 -3.37 4.99 -6.56
C VAL A 271 -4.23 5.77 -7.55
N VAL A 272 -4.41 7.08 -7.33
CA VAL A 272 -5.17 7.94 -8.27
C VAL A 272 -4.48 7.99 -9.64
N ARG A 273 -3.15 8.08 -9.68
CA ARG A 273 -2.39 8.08 -10.94
C ARG A 273 -2.54 6.77 -11.71
N GLN A 274 -2.51 5.63 -11.03
CA GLN A 274 -2.71 4.32 -11.67
C GLN A 274 -4.11 4.20 -12.28
N ARG A 275 -5.16 4.51 -11.49
CA ARG A 275 -6.55 4.49 -11.97
C ARG A 275 -6.77 5.41 -13.17
N LEU A 276 -6.19 6.62 -13.13
CA LEU A 276 -6.26 7.54 -14.27
C LEU A 276 -5.59 6.95 -15.52
N GLY A 277 -4.46 6.24 -15.35
CA GLY A 277 -3.79 5.52 -16.42
C GLY A 277 -4.65 4.41 -17.03
N GLU A 278 -5.36 3.63 -16.21
CA GLU A 278 -6.29 2.58 -16.67
C GLU A 278 -7.49 3.16 -17.43
N LEU A 279 -8.10 4.23 -16.89
CA LEU A 279 -9.21 4.92 -17.55
C LEU A 279 -8.78 5.48 -18.92
N LYS A 280 -7.60 6.10 -19.02
CA LYS A 280 -7.08 6.65 -20.28
C LYS A 280 -6.72 5.58 -21.31
N LYS A 281 -6.37 4.36 -20.87
CA LYS A 281 -6.12 3.21 -21.75
C LYS A 281 -7.38 2.49 -22.21
N THR A 282 -8.54 2.78 -21.60
CA THR A 282 -9.79 2.14 -21.96
C THR A 282 -10.21 2.53 -23.37
N VAL A 283 -10.26 1.57 -24.28
CA VAL A 283 -10.72 1.76 -25.67
C VAL A 283 -12.18 1.35 -25.74
N ILE A 284 -13.03 2.23 -26.28
CA ILE A 284 -14.41 1.89 -26.65
C ILE A 284 -14.36 1.44 -28.11
N PRO A 285 -14.51 0.13 -28.39
CA PRO A 285 -14.35 -0.40 -29.74
C PRO A 285 -15.35 0.25 -30.70
N ASP A 286 -14.85 0.76 -31.82
CA ASP A 286 -15.70 1.04 -32.97
C ASP A 286 -16.03 -0.31 -33.60
N SER A 287 -17.29 -0.71 -33.59
CA SER A 287 -17.66 -2.06 -34.01
C SER A 287 -18.72 -2.03 -35.10
N GLN A 288 -18.52 -2.87 -36.12
CA GLN A 288 -19.51 -3.15 -37.14
C GLN A 288 -20.79 -3.73 -36.48
N LEU A 289 -21.95 -3.45 -37.07
CA LEU A 289 -23.24 -3.88 -36.55
C LEU A 289 -23.54 -5.27 -37.14
N ASP A 290 -23.44 -6.31 -36.33
CA ASP A 290 -23.71 -7.69 -36.75
C ASP A 290 -25.13 -8.09 -36.31
N ASP A 291 -26.10 -7.88 -37.22
CA ASP A 291 -27.51 -8.19 -37.00
C ASP A 291 -28.05 -8.99 -38.21
N PRO A 292 -28.61 -10.19 -38.00
CA PRO A 292 -29.13 -11.03 -39.08
C PRO A 292 -30.17 -10.35 -39.98
N LEU A 293 -31.03 -9.47 -39.44
CA LEU A 293 -32.06 -8.76 -40.20
C LEU A 293 -31.50 -7.57 -40.99
N ILE A 294 -30.31 -7.09 -40.65
CA ILE A 294 -29.58 -6.06 -41.42
C ILE A 294 -28.75 -6.72 -42.52
N ASN A 295 -28.08 -7.83 -42.19
CA ASN A 295 -27.26 -8.59 -43.14
C ASN A 295 -28.14 -9.23 -44.23
N GLU A 296 -29.29 -9.79 -43.84
CA GLU A 296 -30.30 -10.32 -44.74
C GLU A 296 -31.65 -9.65 -44.44
N PRO A 297 -32.07 -8.63 -45.21
CA PRO A 297 -33.36 -7.97 -44.99
C PRO A 297 -34.57 -8.90 -45.14
N VAL A 298 -35.61 -8.69 -44.34
CA VAL A 298 -36.83 -9.51 -44.35
C VAL A 298 -37.56 -9.39 -45.70
N LYS A 299 -37.88 -10.52 -46.32
CA LYS A 299 -38.58 -10.62 -47.60
C LYS A 299 -39.91 -11.36 -47.45
N LEU A 300 -40.88 -11.05 -48.31
CA LEU A 300 -42.11 -11.84 -48.42
C LEU A 300 -41.83 -13.07 -49.30
N ILE A 301 -42.07 -14.27 -48.78
CA ILE A 301 -41.84 -15.54 -49.49
C ILE A 301 -43.14 -16.14 -50.03
N ALA A 302 -44.22 -16.07 -49.26
CA ALA A 302 -45.50 -16.65 -49.67
C ALA A 302 -46.68 -15.84 -49.14
N VAL A 303 -47.83 -16.03 -49.79
CA VAL A 303 -49.10 -15.39 -49.45
C VAL A 303 -50.16 -16.48 -49.40
N ASP A 304 -51.02 -16.41 -48.40
CA ASP A 304 -52.15 -17.31 -48.19
C ASP A 304 -53.38 -16.50 -47.72
N TYR A 305 -54.58 -17.06 -47.85
CA TYR A 305 -55.82 -16.42 -47.44
C TYR A 305 -56.70 -17.41 -46.68
N LEU A 306 -56.84 -17.21 -45.37
CA LEU A 306 -57.49 -18.16 -44.46
C LEU A 306 -58.48 -17.44 -43.56
N ASN A 307 -59.73 -17.91 -43.54
CA ASN A 307 -60.78 -17.45 -42.62
C ASN A 307 -60.96 -15.91 -42.60
N GLY A 308 -60.96 -15.27 -43.77
CA GLY A 308 -61.10 -13.81 -43.89
C GLY A 308 -59.84 -12.99 -43.59
N ASN A 309 -58.69 -13.65 -43.39
CA ASN A 309 -57.41 -13.01 -43.15
C ASN A 309 -56.43 -13.29 -44.29
N LEU A 310 -55.77 -12.21 -44.74
CA LEU A 310 -54.57 -12.32 -45.56
C LEU A 310 -53.39 -12.69 -44.65
N VAL A 311 -52.71 -13.79 -44.98
CA VAL A 311 -51.59 -14.35 -44.24
C VAL A 311 -50.32 -14.27 -45.12
N LEU A 312 -49.28 -13.65 -44.61
CA LEU A 312 -48.06 -13.27 -45.34
C LEU A 312 -46.85 -13.93 -44.68
N LYS A 313 -46.22 -14.87 -45.36
CA LYS A 313 -45.05 -15.60 -44.86
C LYS A 313 -43.77 -14.86 -45.20
N LEU A 314 -43.00 -14.53 -44.18
CA LEU A 314 -41.73 -13.81 -44.25
C LEU A 314 -40.54 -14.77 -44.35
N SER A 315 -39.42 -14.28 -44.85
CA SER A 315 -38.20 -15.05 -45.06
C SER A 315 -37.54 -15.55 -43.78
N GLN A 316 -37.82 -14.88 -42.67
CA GLN A 316 -37.28 -15.17 -41.37
C GLN A 316 -38.17 -14.60 -40.28
N ARG A 317 -37.89 -15.00 -39.04
CA ARG A 317 -38.56 -14.48 -37.85
C ARG A 317 -38.19 -13.00 -37.63
N VAL A 318 -39.18 -12.17 -37.34
CA VAL A 318 -38.97 -10.75 -37.04
C VAL A 318 -38.87 -10.50 -35.54
N THR A 319 -38.02 -9.55 -35.14
CA THR A 319 -37.86 -9.15 -33.73
C THR A 319 -38.91 -8.10 -33.34
N SER A 320 -39.11 -7.89 -32.03
CA SER A 320 -39.98 -6.82 -31.52
C SER A 320 -39.53 -5.43 -31.98
N GLN A 321 -38.22 -5.21 -32.11
CA GLN A 321 -37.63 -3.97 -32.63
C GLN A 321 -37.92 -3.79 -34.12
N TRP A 322 -37.86 -4.85 -34.92
CA TRP A 322 -38.24 -4.80 -36.34
C TRP A 322 -39.74 -4.54 -36.51
N ILE A 323 -40.59 -5.19 -35.71
CA ILE A 323 -42.04 -4.93 -35.71
C ILE A 323 -42.32 -3.47 -35.30
N HIS A 324 -41.57 -2.93 -34.34
CA HIS A 324 -41.67 -1.52 -33.98
C HIS A 324 -41.30 -0.61 -35.16
N ALA A 325 -40.21 -0.91 -35.88
CA ALA A 325 -39.84 -0.17 -37.09
C ALA A 325 -40.94 -0.24 -38.16
N PHE A 326 -41.50 -1.43 -38.41
CA PHE A 326 -42.60 -1.64 -39.36
C PHE A 326 -43.83 -0.79 -39.03
N ARG A 327 -44.20 -0.71 -37.75
CA ARG A 327 -45.35 0.07 -37.28
C ARG A 327 -45.14 1.58 -37.31
N ASN A 328 -43.88 2.05 -37.33
CA ASN A 328 -43.51 3.46 -37.27
C ASN A 328 -42.88 3.98 -38.56
N ILE A 329 -43.02 3.26 -39.68
CA ILE A 329 -42.56 3.74 -41.00
C ILE A 329 -43.22 5.08 -41.35
N ARG A 330 -42.48 5.96 -42.03
CA ARG A 330 -42.95 7.29 -42.44
C ARG A 330 -43.37 7.31 -43.91
N ASN A 331 -44.26 8.24 -44.27
CA ASN A 331 -44.68 8.50 -45.65
C ASN A 331 -45.18 7.24 -46.39
N PHE A 332 -46.08 6.49 -45.75
CA PHE A 332 -46.71 5.30 -46.34
C PHE A 332 -48.09 5.65 -46.91
N SER A 333 -48.51 4.92 -47.94
CA SER A 333 -49.91 4.95 -48.41
C SER A 333 -50.74 3.97 -47.60
N TYR A 334 -52.00 4.30 -47.28
CA TYR A 334 -52.93 3.37 -46.61
C TYR A 334 -54.12 3.06 -47.53
N TYR A 335 -54.80 1.94 -47.31
CA TYR A 335 -55.96 1.55 -48.10
C TYR A 335 -57.07 1.05 -47.18
N ARG A 336 -58.27 1.63 -47.33
CA ARG A 336 -59.46 1.32 -46.52
C ARG A 336 -59.21 1.34 -45.00
N GLY A 337 -58.43 2.32 -44.53
CA GLY A 337 -58.09 2.46 -43.11
C GLY A 337 -57.20 1.33 -42.56
N LYS A 338 -56.61 0.49 -43.42
CA LYS A 338 -55.59 -0.49 -43.04
C LYS A 338 -54.22 0.13 -43.18
N GLU A 339 -53.54 0.21 -42.06
CA GLU A 339 -52.20 0.77 -41.86
C GLU A 339 -51.24 -0.30 -41.32
N PRO A 340 -49.92 -0.06 -41.31
CA PRO A 340 -48.94 -0.99 -40.74
C PRO A 340 -49.27 -1.47 -39.32
N VAL A 341 -49.88 -0.63 -38.49
CA VAL A 341 -50.29 -0.97 -37.11
C VAL A 341 -51.37 -2.05 -37.03
N ASN A 342 -52.14 -2.26 -38.10
CA ASN A 342 -53.23 -3.25 -38.14
C ASN A 342 -52.75 -4.67 -38.46
N PHE A 343 -51.46 -4.85 -38.79
CA PHE A 343 -50.88 -6.17 -38.99
C PHE A 343 -50.54 -6.83 -37.64
N GLY A 344 -51.04 -8.05 -37.46
CA GLY A 344 -50.56 -8.98 -36.45
C GLY A 344 -49.28 -9.66 -36.94
N PHE A 345 -48.32 -9.87 -36.04
CA PHE A 345 -47.08 -10.60 -36.33
C PHE A 345 -46.97 -11.77 -35.36
N HIS A 346 -46.71 -12.97 -35.89
CA HIS A 346 -46.43 -14.16 -35.13
C HIS A 346 -45.31 -14.94 -35.82
N GLU A 347 -44.19 -15.13 -35.14
CA GLU A 347 -42.98 -15.75 -35.68
C GLU A 347 -42.50 -15.11 -37.00
N ASN A 348 -42.64 -15.82 -38.12
CA ASN A 348 -42.30 -15.36 -39.47
C ASN A 348 -43.55 -15.08 -40.31
N THR A 349 -44.71 -14.86 -39.69
CA THR A 349 -45.97 -14.63 -40.39
C THR A 349 -46.58 -13.31 -39.97
N ALA A 350 -47.04 -12.53 -40.95
CA ALA A 350 -47.85 -11.34 -40.75
C ALA A 350 -49.29 -11.59 -41.21
N SER A 351 -50.29 -11.09 -40.48
CA SER A 351 -51.70 -11.35 -40.79
C SER A 351 -52.55 -10.10 -40.65
N ILE A 352 -53.54 -9.94 -41.54
CA ILE A 352 -54.50 -8.83 -41.50
C ILE A 352 -55.88 -9.24 -42.02
N ALA A 353 -56.94 -8.79 -41.35
CA ALA A 353 -58.32 -8.99 -41.81
C ALA A 353 -58.64 -8.05 -42.98
N ILE A 354 -59.01 -8.63 -44.13
CA ILE A 354 -59.29 -7.93 -45.39
C ILE A 354 -60.21 -8.81 -46.27
N GLU A 355 -61.13 -8.21 -47.03
CA GLU A 355 -61.92 -8.93 -48.03
C GLU A 355 -61.03 -9.44 -49.18
N GLU A 356 -61.35 -10.62 -49.71
CA GLU A 356 -60.59 -11.34 -50.75
C GLU A 356 -60.26 -10.48 -51.98
N GLN A 357 -61.25 -9.72 -52.48
CA GLN A 357 -61.10 -8.83 -53.64
C GLN A 357 -60.00 -7.76 -53.48
N PHE A 358 -59.56 -7.47 -52.24
CA PHE A 358 -58.51 -6.50 -51.95
C PHE A 358 -57.18 -7.14 -51.53
N ALA A 359 -57.10 -8.48 -51.44
CA ALA A 359 -55.93 -9.21 -50.97
C ALA A 359 -54.67 -8.90 -51.80
N GLN A 360 -54.78 -8.85 -53.13
CA GLN A 360 -53.65 -8.53 -54.01
C GLN A 360 -53.12 -7.10 -53.76
N LYS A 361 -54.02 -6.12 -53.69
CA LYS A 361 -53.66 -4.72 -53.44
C LYS A 361 -52.98 -4.55 -52.08
N MET A 362 -53.50 -5.22 -51.05
CA MET A 362 -52.88 -5.22 -49.71
C MET A 362 -51.51 -5.91 -49.70
N THR A 363 -51.34 -6.98 -50.48
CA THR A 363 -50.05 -7.67 -50.62
C THR A 363 -49.00 -6.76 -51.25
N ASP A 364 -49.36 -6.01 -52.30
CA ASP A 364 -48.42 -5.10 -52.95
C ASP A 364 -48.07 -3.90 -52.06
N MET A 365 -49.03 -3.40 -51.28
CA MET A 365 -48.76 -2.40 -50.24
C MET A 365 -47.86 -2.94 -49.13
N PHE A 366 -48.08 -4.18 -48.69
CA PHE A 366 -47.24 -4.80 -47.68
C PHE A 366 -45.79 -4.94 -48.14
N LYS A 367 -45.52 -5.23 -49.42
CA LYS A 367 -44.15 -5.24 -49.96
C LYS A 367 -43.47 -3.88 -49.85
N ASP A 368 -44.18 -2.78 -50.13
CA ASP A 368 -43.64 -1.42 -49.93
C ASP A 368 -43.36 -1.13 -48.44
N TYR A 369 -44.30 -1.51 -47.55
CA TYR A 369 -44.10 -1.38 -46.11
C TYR A 369 -42.89 -2.18 -45.62
N LEU A 370 -42.72 -3.41 -46.12
CA LEU A 370 -41.64 -4.31 -45.76
C LEU A 370 -40.27 -3.72 -46.10
N ASN A 371 -40.11 -3.15 -47.30
CA ASN A 371 -38.87 -2.50 -47.70
C ASN A 371 -38.56 -1.29 -46.83
N ARG A 372 -39.56 -0.44 -46.55
CA ARG A 372 -39.41 0.73 -45.67
C ARG A 372 -39.08 0.32 -44.23
N ALA A 373 -39.68 -0.74 -43.74
CA ALA A 373 -39.45 -1.27 -42.40
C ALA A 373 -38.02 -1.79 -42.22
N ASN A 374 -37.47 -2.47 -43.24
CA ASN A 374 -36.07 -2.90 -43.23
C ASN A 374 -35.10 -1.70 -43.14
N GLU A 375 -35.35 -0.65 -43.92
CA GLU A 375 -34.52 0.58 -43.88
C GLU A 375 -34.66 1.32 -42.54
N GLU A 376 -35.89 1.47 -42.03
CA GLU A 376 -36.12 2.13 -40.74
C GLU A 376 -35.52 1.31 -39.58
N TYR A 377 -35.63 -0.02 -39.61
CA TYR A 377 -35.00 -0.89 -38.62
C TYR A 377 -33.48 -0.73 -38.61
N LYS A 378 -32.85 -0.81 -39.80
CA LYS A 378 -31.41 -0.60 -39.95
C LYS A 378 -30.99 0.75 -39.35
N ARG A 379 -31.69 1.82 -39.71
CA ARG A 379 -31.44 3.17 -39.19
C ARG A 379 -31.56 3.22 -37.66
N MET A 380 -32.64 2.68 -37.09
CA MET A 380 -32.86 2.64 -35.65
C MET A 380 -31.73 1.91 -34.92
N MET A 381 -31.28 0.77 -35.44
CA MET A 381 -30.21 -0.02 -34.80
C MET A 381 -28.87 0.73 -34.82
N PHE A 382 -28.52 1.41 -35.92
CA PHE A 382 -27.34 2.28 -35.99
C PHE A 382 -27.46 3.47 -35.02
N GLU A 383 -28.62 4.13 -34.95
CA GLU A 383 -28.86 5.25 -34.03
C GLU A 383 -28.72 4.80 -32.56
N GLN A 384 -29.33 3.67 -32.17
CA GLN A 384 -29.22 3.12 -30.81
C GLN A 384 -27.78 2.75 -30.46
N LYS A 385 -27.04 2.12 -31.37
CA LYS A 385 -25.64 1.76 -31.15
C LYS A 385 -24.76 3.00 -30.97
N HIS A 386 -24.88 3.99 -31.85
CA HIS A 386 -24.15 5.24 -31.72
C HIS A 386 -24.53 6.03 -30.45
N GLN A 387 -25.80 6.00 -30.03
CA GLN A 387 -26.21 6.59 -28.75
C GLN A 387 -25.55 5.87 -27.57
N LYS A 388 -25.50 4.54 -27.58
CA LYS A 388 -24.82 3.75 -26.56
C LYS A 388 -23.32 4.05 -26.51
N GLU A 389 -22.65 4.05 -27.66
CA GLU A 389 -21.23 4.40 -27.76
C GLU A 389 -20.93 5.83 -27.27
N ARG A 390 -21.77 6.80 -27.64
CA ARG A 390 -21.67 8.18 -27.14
C ARG A 390 -21.87 8.25 -25.62
N ALA A 391 -22.84 7.52 -25.08
CA ALA A 391 -23.09 7.46 -23.64
C ALA A 391 -21.91 6.83 -22.88
N GLU A 392 -21.33 5.74 -23.41
CA GLU A 392 -20.14 5.10 -22.86
C GLU A 392 -18.93 6.03 -22.92
N ARG A 393 -18.70 6.71 -24.06
CA ARG A 393 -17.63 7.71 -24.23
C ARG A 393 -17.79 8.87 -23.27
N GLN A 394 -19.00 9.40 -23.12
CA GLN A 394 -19.30 10.48 -22.18
C GLN A 394 -19.08 10.04 -20.73
N THR A 395 -19.51 8.82 -20.38
CA THR A 395 -19.31 8.26 -19.04
C THR A 395 -17.82 8.10 -18.73
N LEU A 396 -17.04 7.59 -19.69
CA LEU A 396 -15.59 7.46 -19.54
C LEU A 396 -14.91 8.83 -19.40
N GLN A 397 -15.30 9.81 -20.22
CA GLN A 397 -14.79 11.18 -20.13
C GLN A 397 -15.09 11.82 -18.77
N ASN A 398 -16.32 11.67 -18.26
CA ASN A 398 -16.69 12.18 -16.94
C ASN A 398 -15.83 11.56 -15.84
N LYS A 399 -15.64 10.23 -15.86
CA LYS A 399 -14.76 9.53 -14.90
C LYS A 399 -13.31 10.02 -14.96
N ILE A 400 -12.78 10.25 -16.17
CA ILE A 400 -11.43 10.81 -16.36
C ILE A 400 -11.35 12.22 -15.74
N GLN A 401 -12.32 13.10 -16.02
CA GLN A 401 -12.34 14.46 -15.48
C GLN A 401 -12.42 14.49 -13.95
N GLU A 402 -13.22 13.60 -13.35
CA GLU A 402 -13.33 13.47 -11.89
C GLU A 402 -12.01 13.02 -11.26
N GLU A 403 -11.36 11.98 -11.81
CA GLU A 403 -10.07 11.52 -11.30
C GLU A 403 -8.95 12.55 -11.54
N GLU A 404 -8.96 13.30 -12.64
CA GLU A 404 -8.04 14.43 -12.86
C GLU A 404 -8.26 15.58 -11.87
N LYS A 405 -9.51 15.86 -11.50
CA LYS A 405 -9.83 16.82 -10.44
C LYS A 405 -9.30 16.33 -9.10
N ARG A 406 -9.51 15.05 -8.78
CA ARG A 406 -9.01 14.42 -7.55
C ARG A 406 -7.49 14.48 -7.47
N GLN A 407 -6.78 14.15 -8.56
CA GLN A 407 -5.33 14.24 -8.64
C GLN A 407 -4.83 15.67 -8.38
N ARG A 408 -5.48 16.68 -8.99
CA ARG A 408 -5.12 18.10 -8.76
C ARG A 408 -5.31 18.51 -7.31
N ILE A 409 -6.38 18.09 -6.67
CA ILE A 409 -6.63 18.36 -5.24
C ILE A 409 -5.54 17.72 -4.39
N LEU A 410 -5.24 16.43 -4.60
CA LEU A 410 -4.23 15.72 -3.82
C LEU A 410 -2.81 16.31 -3.97
N LYS A 411 -2.48 16.89 -5.13
CA LYS A 411 -1.20 17.59 -5.32
C LYS A 411 -1.12 18.95 -4.61
N ASN A 412 -2.26 19.63 -4.46
CA ASN A 412 -2.30 21.00 -3.95
C ASN A 412 -2.62 21.08 -2.45
N VAL A 413 -3.21 20.03 -1.88
CA VAL A 413 -3.51 19.95 -0.45
C VAL A 413 -2.30 19.37 0.28
N LYS A 414 -1.56 20.22 1.00
CA LYS A 414 -0.57 19.79 1.99
C LYS A 414 -1.29 19.51 3.32
N ILE A 415 -1.04 18.34 3.92
CA ILE A 415 -1.63 17.89 5.20
C ILE A 415 -0.75 18.30 6.37
#